data_AF-A0A428XCF0-F1
#
_entry.id   AF-A0A428XCF0-F1
#
_cell.length_a   1.000
_cell.length_b   1.000
_cell.length_c   1.000
_cell.angle_alpha   90.00
_cell.angle_beta   90.00
_cell.angle_gamma   90.00
#
_symmetry.space_group_name_H-M   'P 1'
#
loop_
_entity.id
_entity.type
_entity.pdbx_description
1 polymer ?
#
loop_
_entity_poly.entity_id
_entity_poly.type
_entity_poly.pdbx_seq_one_letter_code
_entity_poly.pdbx_strand_id
1 'polypeptide(L)'
;MPEVSLDNFNGGDGSKDIAYDAIAFVPGDYDGLNDIVFPEADPNAPDVDFVAAQDAEEVPAGAASKSSAAAAQESPECATGRDGIRWCGSYVPLDEKKAASPKREGRASAAAGPVGWCANVNGAAMQSRTQGCLRGLLPLTATRDGVPVGNATMKVVQEINLDPESNEFTTWTQLSLVSMTGLTSTTLTSFAEDCWPTGDCTESTGPWTGSTTWTPGDTHVATRTNTYTWKKTTGGESKLDFTWNTAWSTPSAGVQAVPKWTNNAFDIRCDNKVGGNTGCVFPRYTPTLQLNTGKYPAAAAYYWVLMEKLASHPGSERRNKPLHRLADDAKAKENRGKMCRLAVAEWNPHPDADGTSCDEYPFAKSRESGGMTLSSGKYCAQFYADKQSNGSWMLKLDNNYPYPTWNEICGRAAVPAKQNTDAGGDLGRFTSEIRLLDHDPYVVQTGFEYCDIKSVCDIS
;
A
#
# COMPACT_ATOMS: atom_id res chain seq x y z
N MET A 1 37.10 24.95 -5.81
CA MET A 1 36.50 26.17 -6.38
C MET A 1 36.49 25.97 -7.89
N PRO A 2 35.35 26.07 -8.58
CA PRO A 2 35.33 25.99 -10.03
C PRO A 2 36.09 27.18 -10.61
N GLU A 3 36.97 26.91 -11.57
CA GLU A 3 37.69 27.90 -12.35
C GLU A 3 36.78 28.35 -13.50
N VAL A 4 36.58 29.67 -13.65
CA VAL A 4 35.68 30.24 -14.66
C VAL A 4 36.54 30.82 -15.79
N SER A 5 36.36 30.31 -17.02
CA SER A 5 36.88 30.90 -18.26
C SER A 5 35.75 31.61 -19.00
N LEU A 6 36.00 32.81 -19.53
CA LEU A 6 35.08 33.54 -20.39
C LEU A 6 35.55 33.42 -21.85
N ASP A 7 34.87 32.62 -22.66
CA ASP A 7 35.33 32.27 -24.02
C ASP A 7 35.07 33.37 -25.08
N ASN A 8 34.40 34.47 -24.72
CA ASN A 8 34.04 35.57 -25.65
C ASN A 8 34.82 36.88 -25.40
N PHE A 9 35.97 36.83 -24.74
CA PHE A 9 36.73 38.03 -24.40
C PHE A 9 37.72 38.43 -25.51
N ASN A 10 37.32 39.36 -26.39
CA ASN A 10 38.14 39.88 -27.51
C ASN A 10 39.12 41.00 -27.08
N GLY A 11 40.02 40.69 -26.14
CA GLY A 11 41.24 41.49 -25.88
C GLY A 11 41.09 42.65 -24.88
N GLY A 12 41.91 42.60 -23.83
CA GLY A 12 41.95 43.50 -22.66
C GLY A 12 42.35 42.70 -21.41
N ASP A 13 42.83 43.32 -20.33
CA ASP A 13 43.18 42.59 -19.09
C ASP A 13 41.96 42.32 -18.18
N GLY A 14 40.75 42.65 -18.66
CA GLY A 14 39.49 42.45 -17.95
C GLY A 14 39.36 43.23 -16.63
N SER A 15 40.35 44.05 -16.27
CA SER A 15 40.43 44.69 -14.95
C SER A 15 39.55 45.93 -14.81
N LYS A 16 39.05 46.47 -15.92
CA LYS A 16 38.24 47.71 -15.95
C LYS A 16 36.86 47.58 -16.56
N ASP A 17 36.60 46.52 -17.32
CA ASP A 17 35.36 46.37 -18.11
C ASP A 17 34.46 45.21 -17.63
N ILE A 18 34.92 44.40 -16.67
CA ILE A 18 34.08 43.38 -16.01
C ILE A 18 33.59 43.96 -14.68
N ALA A 19 32.33 44.38 -14.68
CA ALA A 19 31.57 44.57 -13.45
C ALA A 19 31.37 43.19 -12.80
N TYR A 20 32.30 42.76 -11.93
CA TYR A 20 32.17 41.49 -11.20
C TYR A 20 30.92 41.47 -10.29
N ASP A 21 30.37 42.65 -9.97
CA ASP A 21 29.08 42.88 -9.33
C ASP A 21 27.86 42.64 -10.25
N ALA A 22 28.07 42.42 -11.56
CA ALA A 22 27.04 42.11 -12.55
C ALA A 22 27.09 40.67 -13.06
N ILE A 23 27.97 39.81 -12.52
CA ILE A 23 28.00 38.38 -12.85
C ILE A 23 26.88 37.68 -12.06
N ALA A 24 25.72 37.51 -12.69
CA ALA A 24 24.65 36.67 -12.17
C ALA A 24 24.93 35.21 -12.56
N PHE A 25 25.22 34.37 -11.58
CA PHE A 25 25.23 32.92 -11.80
C PHE A 25 23.79 32.45 -11.99
N VAL A 26 23.56 31.63 -13.01
CA VAL A 26 22.31 30.91 -13.13
C VAL A 26 22.20 29.99 -11.90
N PRO A 27 21.11 30.03 -11.12
CA PRO A 27 20.96 29.09 -10.01
C PRO A 27 20.97 27.65 -10.54
N GLY A 28 21.74 26.76 -9.91
CA GLY A 28 21.83 25.36 -10.28
C GLY A 28 22.81 24.59 -9.39
N ASP A 29 22.64 23.27 -9.33
CA ASP A 29 23.56 22.34 -8.68
C ASP A 29 24.73 22.04 -9.62
N TYR A 30 25.84 22.74 -9.38
CA TYR A 30 27.08 22.59 -10.14
C TYR A 30 28.00 21.50 -9.60
N ASP A 31 27.66 20.90 -8.45
CA ASP A 31 28.37 19.71 -7.94
C ASP A 31 28.00 18.47 -8.75
N GLY A 32 26.90 18.54 -9.53
CA GLY A 32 26.47 17.52 -10.48
C GLY A 32 25.76 16.33 -9.84
N LEU A 33 25.54 15.29 -10.63
CA LEU A 33 25.11 13.98 -10.12
C LEU A 33 26.35 13.17 -9.78
N ASN A 34 26.31 12.47 -8.64
CA ASN A 34 27.22 11.35 -8.43
C ASN A 34 26.98 10.29 -9.51
N ASP A 35 28.00 9.47 -9.79
CA ASP A 35 27.88 8.42 -10.79
C ASP A 35 26.78 7.43 -10.40
N ILE A 36 25.81 7.28 -11.30
CA ILE A 36 24.70 6.32 -11.19
C ILE A 36 24.84 5.37 -12.37
N VAL A 37 25.47 4.24 -12.11
CA VAL A 37 25.86 3.23 -13.09
C VAL A 37 24.93 2.03 -12.99
N PHE A 38 24.47 1.54 -14.14
CA PHE A 38 23.54 0.43 -14.23
C PHE A 38 23.83 -0.47 -15.46
N PRO A 39 23.38 -1.74 -15.46
CA PRO A 39 23.68 -2.66 -16.53
C PRO A 39 22.82 -2.39 -17.77
N GLU A 40 23.15 -3.05 -18.86
CA GLU A 40 22.24 -3.18 -20.00
C GLU A 40 20.94 -3.86 -19.56
N ALA A 41 19.80 -3.44 -20.13
CA ALA A 41 18.51 -4.04 -19.85
C ALA A 41 18.48 -5.55 -20.20
N ASP A 42 17.94 -6.37 -19.29
CA ASP A 42 17.62 -7.77 -19.57
C ASP A 42 16.16 -7.89 -20.05
N PRO A 43 15.90 -8.10 -21.35
CA PRO A 43 14.55 -8.27 -21.85
C PRO A 43 13.84 -9.53 -21.32
N ASN A 44 14.57 -10.48 -20.73
CA ASN A 44 14.03 -11.73 -20.20
C ASN A 44 13.78 -11.70 -18.69
N ALA A 45 14.10 -10.60 -18.00
CA ALA A 45 13.82 -10.50 -16.58
C ALA A 45 12.30 -10.69 -16.33
N PRO A 46 11.89 -11.48 -15.33
CA PRO A 46 10.49 -11.86 -15.13
C PRO A 46 9.61 -10.64 -14.86
N ASP A 47 8.39 -10.62 -15.37
CA ASP A 47 7.43 -9.57 -15.03
C ASP A 47 7.11 -9.59 -13.53
N VAL A 48 6.90 -8.40 -12.96
CA VAL A 48 6.46 -8.26 -11.57
C VAL A 48 5.01 -8.71 -11.46
N ASP A 49 4.69 -9.63 -10.56
CA ASP A 49 3.31 -9.88 -10.12
C ASP A 49 2.96 -8.80 -9.10
N PHE A 50 2.18 -7.80 -9.51
CA PHE A 50 1.94 -6.65 -8.64
C PHE A 50 1.11 -7.01 -7.43
N VAL A 51 0.18 -7.97 -7.54
CA VAL A 51 -0.65 -8.41 -6.42
C VAL A 51 0.20 -9.14 -5.39
N ALA A 52 1.05 -10.07 -5.83
CA ALA A 52 1.92 -10.82 -4.94
C ALA A 52 3.06 -9.98 -4.35
N ALA A 53 3.48 -8.92 -5.03
CA ALA A 53 4.51 -7.99 -4.56
C ALA A 53 4.03 -7.01 -3.47
N GLN A 54 2.73 -6.97 -3.15
CA GLN A 54 2.22 -6.09 -2.09
C GLN A 54 2.48 -6.70 -0.71
N ASP A 55 3.37 -6.08 0.06
CA ASP A 55 3.63 -6.48 1.44
C ASP A 55 2.44 -6.18 2.36
N ALA A 56 2.20 -7.07 3.32
CA ALA A 56 1.18 -6.83 4.34
C ALA A 56 1.67 -5.79 5.35
N GLU A 57 0.89 -4.74 5.53
CA GLU A 57 1.18 -3.64 6.45
C GLU A 57 0.33 -3.74 7.73
N GLU A 58 0.88 -3.26 8.84
CA GLU A 58 0.10 -3.12 10.08
C GLU A 58 -0.89 -1.97 9.96
N VAL A 59 -2.17 -2.27 10.22
CA VAL A 59 -3.25 -1.28 10.20
C VAL A 59 -3.82 -1.10 11.60
N PRO A 60 -4.50 0.04 11.89
CA PRO A 60 -5.13 0.24 13.18
C PRO A 60 -6.04 -0.92 13.56
N ALA A 61 -5.72 -1.60 14.67
CA ALA A 61 -6.48 -2.76 15.14
C ALA A 61 -7.74 -2.39 15.95
N GLY A 62 -7.90 -1.10 16.28
CA GLY A 62 -9.01 -0.61 17.10
C GLY A 62 -10.35 -0.63 16.37
N ALA A 63 -11.40 -1.07 17.07
CA ALA A 63 -12.78 -0.90 16.63
C ALA A 63 -13.11 0.60 16.60
N ALA A 64 -12.98 1.23 15.43
CA ALA A 64 -13.42 2.60 15.23
C ALA A 64 -14.96 2.58 15.13
N SER A 65 -15.65 2.66 16.26
CA SER A 65 -17.05 3.08 16.25
C SER A 65 -17.12 4.47 15.64
N LYS A 66 -17.89 4.65 14.56
CA LYS A 66 -18.20 5.96 13.99
C LYS A 66 -19.14 6.70 14.95
N SER A 67 -18.58 7.23 16.03
CA SER A 67 -19.21 8.23 16.90
C SER A 67 -18.21 8.79 17.93
N SER A 68 -17.69 9.99 17.64
CA SER A 68 -17.11 10.98 18.58
C SER A 68 -15.83 10.62 19.36
N ALA A 69 -15.08 11.67 19.68
CA ALA A 69 -13.79 11.72 20.35
C ALA A 69 -13.59 10.72 21.51
N ALA A 70 -12.33 10.24 21.61
CA ALA A 70 -11.79 9.27 22.56
C ALA A 70 -12.29 7.83 22.36
N ALA A 71 -11.42 6.97 21.81
CA ALA A 71 -11.63 5.53 21.72
C ALA A 71 -11.75 4.93 23.13
N ALA A 72 -12.97 4.94 23.67
CA ALA A 72 -13.34 4.13 24.81
C ALA A 72 -13.37 2.67 24.34
N GLN A 73 -12.65 1.82 25.07
CA GLN A 73 -12.79 0.37 25.02
C GLN A 73 -14.29 0.04 25.07
N GLU A 74 -14.83 -0.65 24.05
CA GLU A 74 -16.25 -1.00 24.01
C GLU A 74 -16.62 -1.68 25.33
N SER A 75 -17.65 -1.16 26.02
CA SER A 75 -18.15 -1.78 27.23
C SER A 75 -18.60 -3.21 26.89
N PRO A 76 -18.26 -4.22 27.71
CA PRO A 76 -18.59 -5.60 27.39
C PRO A 76 -20.11 -5.75 27.23
N GLU A 77 -20.53 -6.39 26.14
CA GLU A 77 -21.93 -6.69 25.91
C GLU A 77 -22.35 -7.81 26.86
N CYS A 78 -23.26 -7.48 27.77
CA CYS A 78 -23.66 -8.34 28.85
C CYS A 78 -25.16 -8.60 28.84
N ALA A 79 -25.55 -9.85 29.09
CA ALA A 79 -26.91 -10.22 29.42
C ALA A 79 -26.98 -10.73 30.86
N THR A 80 -28.12 -10.53 31.54
CA THR A 80 -28.35 -11.03 32.91
C THR A 80 -29.52 -12.01 32.90
N GLY A 81 -29.26 -13.23 33.37
CA GLY A 81 -30.24 -14.29 33.47
C GLY A 81 -31.13 -14.18 34.71
N ARG A 82 -32.23 -14.94 34.71
CA ARG A 82 -33.15 -15.03 35.86
C ARG A 82 -32.53 -15.70 37.10
N ASP A 83 -31.43 -16.42 36.90
CA ASP A 83 -30.56 -17.04 37.90
C ASP A 83 -29.59 -16.06 38.58
N GLY A 84 -29.67 -14.77 38.24
CA GLY A 84 -28.81 -13.70 38.74
C GLY A 84 -27.39 -13.72 38.13
N ILE A 85 -27.13 -14.58 37.14
CA ILE A 85 -25.83 -14.65 36.49
C ILE A 85 -25.82 -13.69 35.30
N ARG A 86 -24.82 -12.82 35.29
CA ARG A 86 -24.51 -11.92 34.18
C ARG A 86 -23.36 -12.49 33.36
N TRP A 87 -23.61 -12.71 32.07
CA TRP A 87 -22.65 -13.25 31.12
C TRP A 87 -22.26 -12.15 30.12
N CYS A 88 -20.97 -11.86 30.05
CA CYS A 88 -20.41 -10.71 29.33
C CYS A 88 -19.35 -11.17 28.32
N GLY A 89 -19.28 -10.49 27.18
CA GLY A 89 -18.21 -10.69 26.18
C GLY A 89 -17.71 -9.36 25.63
N SER A 90 -16.44 -9.32 25.20
CA SER A 90 -15.88 -8.21 24.43
C SER A 90 -14.84 -8.71 23.46
N TYR A 91 -14.54 -7.95 22.40
CA TYR A 91 -13.41 -8.20 21.52
C TYR A 91 -12.21 -7.35 21.97
N VAL A 92 -11.04 -7.98 22.02
CA VAL A 92 -9.78 -7.33 22.38
C VAL A 92 -8.75 -7.65 21.29
N PRO A 93 -8.26 -6.66 20.53
CA PRO A 93 -7.20 -6.89 19.55
C PRO A 93 -5.95 -7.52 20.18
N LEU A 94 -5.32 -8.45 19.47
CA LEU A 94 -4.16 -9.20 19.96
C LEU A 94 -2.89 -8.35 19.85
N ASP A 95 -2.68 -7.43 20.78
CA ASP A 95 -1.42 -6.68 20.90
C ASP A 95 -0.41 -7.53 21.70
N GLU A 96 0.42 -8.32 21.00
CA GLU A 96 1.45 -9.16 21.64
C GLU A 96 2.50 -8.33 22.43
N LYS A 97 2.61 -7.00 22.19
CA LYS A 97 3.47 -6.12 22.99
C LYS A 97 2.83 -5.72 24.34
N LYS A 98 1.51 -5.86 24.49
CA LYS A 98 0.75 -5.58 25.74
C LYS A 98 0.19 -6.82 26.43
N ALA A 99 0.12 -7.95 25.74
CA ALA A 99 -0.32 -9.20 26.33
C ALA A 99 0.75 -9.72 27.31
N ALA A 100 0.58 -9.45 28.61
CA ALA A 100 1.23 -10.22 29.65
C ALA A 100 0.91 -11.70 29.37
N SER A 101 1.90 -12.44 28.87
CA SER A 101 1.73 -13.82 28.44
C SER A 101 1.07 -14.61 29.58
N PRO A 102 -0.15 -15.14 29.41
CA PRO A 102 -0.64 -16.18 30.28
C PRO A 102 0.35 -17.34 30.19
N LYS A 103 0.68 -17.98 31.32
CA LYS A 103 1.58 -19.13 31.35
C LYS A 103 1.19 -20.13 30.26
N ARG A 104 2.17 -20.55 29.46
CA ARG A 104 2.04 -21.53 28.37
C ARG A 104 1.48 -22.85 28.92
N GLU A 105 0.19 -23.07 28.77
CA GLU A 105 -0.41 -24.41 28.78
C GLU A 105 -1.13 -24.61 27.45
N GLY A 106 -0.76 -25.67 26.73
CA GLY A 106 -1.41 -26.18 25.52
C GLY A 106 -1.78 -25.16 24.43
N ARG A 107 -0.82 -24.69 23.62
CA ARG A 107 -1.17 -23.89 22.43
C ARG A 107 -1.86 -24.80 21.41
N ALA A 108 -3.13 -24.55 21.09
CA ALA A 108 -3.82 -25.18 19.97
C ALA A 108 -3.00 -24.98 18.68
N SER A 109 -2.92 -26.01 17.83
CA SER A 109 -2.31 -25.88 16.50
C SER A 109 -3.14 -24.90 15.68
N ALA A 110 -2.50 -23.87 15.10
CA ALA A 110 -3.18 -23.00 14.14
C ALA A 110 -3.62 -23.84 12.93
N ALA A 111 -4.87 -23.66 12.48
CA ALA A 111 -5.28 -24.16 11.18
C ALA A 111 -4.65 -23.27 10.11
N ALA A 112 -4.28 -23.85 8.96
CA ALA A 112 -3.82 -23.07 7.83
C ALA A 112 -5.03 -22.37 7.18
N GLY A 113 -5.13 -21.06 7.35
CA GLY A 113 -6.09 -20.23 6.64
C GLY A 113 -5.63 -19.89 5.21
N PRO A 114 -6.51 -19.31 4.37
CA PRO A 114 -6.20 -18.94 2.99
C PRO A 114 -5.13 -17.84 2.84
N VAL A 115 -4.91 -17.01 3.86
CA VAL A 115 -3.92 -15.92 3.85
C VAL A 115 -2.63 -16.42 4.48
N GLY A 116 -1.71 -16.92 3.63
CA GLY A 116 -0.52 -17.67 4.06
C GLY A 116 0.42 -16.95 5.03
N TRP A 117 0.39 -15.61 5.08
CA TRP A 117 1.21 -14.83 6.01
C TRP A 117 0.52 -14.54 7.36
N CYS A 118 -0.81 -14.68 7.49
CA CYS A 118 -1.55 -14.30 8.70
C CYS A 118 -1.15 -15.11 9.95
N ALA A 119 -0.72 -16.36 9.77
CA ALA A 119 -0.22 -17.19 10.86
C ALA A 119 1.12 -16.70 11.45
N ASN A 120 1.91 -15.94 10.66
CA ASN A 120 3.29 -15.58 10.96
C ASN A 120 3.48 -14.11 11.38
N VAL A 121 2.40 -13.32 11.41
CA VAL A 121 2.45 -11.91 11.83
C VAL A 121 2.26 -11.77 13.34
N ASN A 122 2.94 -10.77 13.91
CA ASN A 122 2.79 -10.38 15.32
C ASN A 122 1.69 -9.33 15.53
N GLY A 123 1.30 -8.62 14.47
CA GLY A 123 0.27 -7.58 14.51
C GLY A 123 -1.13 -8.13 14.82
N ALA A 124 -1.97 -7.28 15.41
CA ALA A 124 -3.38 -7.56 15.67
C ALA A 124 -4.24 -7.37 14.41
N ALA A 125 -3.83 -6.47 13.52
CA ALA A 125 -4.52 -6.21 12.26
C ALA A 125 -3.47 -5.90 11.19
N MET A 126 -3.49 -6.68 10.12
CA MET A 126 -2.54 -6.58 9.00
C MET A 126 -3.32 -6.67 7.69
N GLN A 127 -2.84 -5.97 6.66
CA GLN A 127 -3.53 -5.88 5.38
C GLN A 127 -2.55 -5.65 4.22
N SER A 128 -2.76 -6.36 3.11
CA SER A 128 -2.27 -5.97 1.78
C SER A 128 -3.43 -5.43 0.94
N ARG A 129 -3.22 -5.13 -0.35
CA ARG A 129 -4.33 -4.65 -1.22
C ARG A 129 -5.51 -5.62 -1.30
N THR A 130 -5.26 -6.92 -1.22
CA THR A 130 -6.27 -7.97 -1.47
C THR A 130 -6.43 -8.95 -0.30
N GLN A 131 -5.56 -8.91 0.71
CA GLN A 131 -5.60 -9.84 1.83
C GLN A 131 -5.64 -9.11 3.16
N GLY A 132 -6.42 -9.63 4.10
CA GLY A 132 -6.58 -9.08 5.44
C GLY A 132 -6.45 -10.14 6.52
N CYS A 133 -5.92 -9.74 7.68
CA CYS A 133 -5.71 -10.60 8.83
C CYS A 133 -6.02 -9.82 10.12
N LEU A 134 -7.08 -10.22 10.81
CA LEU A 134 -7.50 -9.67 12.10
C LEU A 134 -7.35 -10.74 13.18
N ARG A 135 -6.62 -10.42 14.25
CA ARG A 135 -6.30 -11.33 15.35
C ARG A 135 -6.73 -10.67 16.66
N GLY A 136 -7.48 -11.42 17.47
CA GLY A 136 -7.99 -10.92 18.74
C GLY A 136 -8.31 -12.01 19.74
N LEU A 137 -8.74 -11.55 20.91
CA LEU A 137 -9.26 -12.35 22.01
C LEU A 137 -10.72 -11.98 22.25
N LEU A 138 -11.52 -12.97 22.62
CA LEU A 138 -12.88 -12.83 23.11
C LEU A 138 -12.93 -13.30 24.56
N PRO A 139 -12.60 -12.44 25.54
CA PRO A 139 -12.85 -12.74 26.95
C PRO A 139 -14.35 -12.79 27.23
N LEU A 140 -14.79 -13.93 27.75
CA LEU A 140 -16.15 -14.22 28.18
C LEU A 140 -16.15 -14.41 29.70
N THR A 141 -16.98 -13.65 30.43
CA THR A 141 -16.98 -13.65 31.91
C THR A 141 -18.38 -13.80 32.46
N ALA A 142 -18.55 -14.77 33.37
CA ALA A 142 -19.74 -14.99 34.16
C ALA A 142 -19.56 -14.33 35.51
N THR A 143 -20.51 -13.51 35.92
CA THR A 143 -20.53 -12.86 37.22
C THR A 143 -21.86 -13.13 37.92
N ARG A 144 -21.82 -13.26 39.24
CA ARG A 144 -23.00 -13.24 40.10
C ARG A 144 -22.79 -12.14 41.13
N ASP A 145 -23.73 -11.21 41.22
CA ASP A 145 -23.64 -10.05 42.13
C ASP A 145 -22.32 -9.26 41.97
N GLY A 146 -21.79 -9.19 40.75
CA GLY A 146 -20.52 -8.52 40.43
C GLY A 146 -19.25 -9.35 40.70
N VAL A 147 -19.37 -10.55 41.26
CA VAL A 147 -18.23 -11.44 41.53
C VAL A 147 -18.06 -12.45 40.37
N PRO A 148 -16.87 -12.58 39.76
CA PRO A 148 -16.61 -13.59 38.73
C PRO A 148 -16.83 -15.01 39.27
N VAL A 149 -17.66 -15.79 38.58
CA VAL A 149 -17.94 -17.20 38.89
C VAL A 149 -17.36 -18.15 37.85
N GLY A 150 -16.97 -17.64 36.68
CA GLY A 150 -16.27 -18.40 35.65
C GLY A 150 -15.86 -17.51 34.48
N ASN A 151 -14.86 -17.94 33.72
CA ASN A 151 -14.39 -17.25 32.53
C ASN A 151 -13.94 -18.24 31.45
N ALA A 152 -14.01 -17.79 30.20
CA ALA A 152 -13.37 -18.41 29.06
C ALA A 152 -12.74 -17.31 28.20
N THR A 153 -11.54 -17.52 27.70
CA THR A 153 -10.92 -16.63 26.71
C THR A 153 -10.77 -17.41 25.42
N MET A 154 -11.44 -16.95 24.36
CA MET A 154 -11.27 -17.49 23.02
C MET A 154 -10.29 -16.65 22.24
N LYS A 155 -9.48 -17.27 21.39
CA LYS A 155 -8.74 -16.58 20.33
C LYS A 155 -9.57 -16.61 19.07
N VAL A 156 -9.67 -15.46 18.40
CA VAL A 156 -10.27 -15.31 17.07
C VAL A 156 -9.19 -14.88 16.08
N VAL A 157 -9.15 -15.55 14.94
CA VAL A 157 -8.38 -15.14 13.76
C VAL A 157 -9.36 -15.04 12.61
N GLN A 158 -9.34 -13.92 11.90
CA GLN A 158 -10.14 -13.69 10.72
C GLN A 158 -9.24 -13.30 9.58
N GLU A 159 -9.41 -14.00 8.47
CA GLU A 159 -8.71 -13.76 7.23
C GLU A 159 -9.73 -13.33 6.19
N ILE A 160 -9.39 -12.30 5.41
CA ILE A 160 -10.23 -11.79 4.34
C ILE A 160 -9.42 -11.90 3.06
N ASN A 161 -9.94 -12.60 2.06
CA ASN A 161 -9.28 -12.79 0.78
C ASN A 161 -10.17 -12.23 -0.33
N LEU A 162 -9.75 -11.09 -0.86
CA LEU A 162 -10.39 -10.36 -1.95
C LEU A 162 -9.79 -10.78 -3.28
N ASP A 163 -10.57 -10.61 -4.34
CA ASP A 163 -10.16 -10.88 -5.70
C ASP A 163 -10.30 -9.60 -6.55
N PRO A 164 -9.19 -9.06 -7.09
CA PRO A 164 -9.24 -7.87 -7.92
C PRO A 164 -9.87 -8.11 -9.31
N GLU A 165 -10.26 -9.33 -9.65
CA GLU A 165 -10.85 -9.71 -10.94
C GLU A 165 -12.25 -10.33 -10.80
N SER A 166 -12.72 -10.54 -9.57
CA SER A 166 -14.02 -11.16 -9.29
C SER A 166 -14.94 -10.26 -8.46
N ASN A 167 -16.25 -10.46 -8.62
CA ASN A 167 -17.24 -9.91 -7.70
C ASN A 167 -17.45 -10.79 -6.46
N GLU A 168 -16.69 -11.86 -6.33
CA GLU A 168 -16.72 -12.75 -5.18
C GLU A 168 -15.45 -12.60 -4.34
N PHE A 169 -15.61 -12.69 -3.02
CA PHE A 169 -14.52 -12.73 -2.07
C PHE A 169 -14.89 -13.62 -0.89
N THR A 170 -13.90 -13.97 -0.06
CA THR A 170 -14.09 -14.88 1.07
C THR A 170 -13.59 -14.30 2.37
N THR A 171 -14.26 -14.68 3.45
CA THR A 171 -13.76 -14.53 4.82
C THR A 171 -13.56 -15.91 5.40
N TRP A 172 -12.49 -16.09 6.16
CA TRP A 172 -12.21 -17.31 6.91
C TRP A 172 -12.03 -16.95 8.37
N THR A 173 -12.76 -17.62 9.25
CA THR A 173 -12.69 -17.39 10.70
C THR A 173 -12.25 -18.65 11.40
N GLN A 174 -11.31 -18.50 12.33
CA GLN A 174 -10.87 -19.53 13.26
C GLN A 174 -11.14 -19.10 14.71
N LEU A 175 -11.68 -20.03 15.49
CA LEU A 175 -11.86 -19.91 16.93
C LEU A 175 -11.12 -21.04 17.65
N SER A 176 -10.47 -20.70 18.76
CA SER A 176 -9.78 -21.66 19.62
C SER A 176 -9.80 -21.23 21.07
N LEU A 177 -9.79 -22.18 21.99
CA LEU A 177 -9.73 -21.89 23.42
C LEU A 177 -8.31 -21.48 23.83
N VAL A 178 -8.18 -20.39 24.59
CA VAL A 178 -6.92 -19.97 25.23
C VAL A 178 -6.90 -20.42 26.69
N SER A 179 -7.98 -20.18 27.42
CA SER A 179 -8.11 -20.57 28.82
C SER A 179 -9.57 -20.65 29.23
N MET A 180 -9.91 -21.56 30.14
CA MET A 180 -11.24 -21.64 30.76
C MET A 180 -11.09 -21.99 32.23
N THR A 181 -11.76 -21.24 33.10
CA THR A 181 -11.74 -21.47 34.55
C THR A 181 -13.14 -21.30 35.13
N GLY A 182 -13.58 -22.21 36.00
CA GLY A 182 -14.88 -22.10 36.68
C GLY A 182 -16.11 -22.35 35.80
N LEU A 183 -15.92 -22.76 34.54
CA LEU A 183 -16.98 -23.16 33.61
C LEU A 183 -16.79 -24.62 33.19
N THR A 184 -17.89 -25.33 32.95
CA THR A 184 -17.85 -26.70 32.41
C THR A 184 -17.73 -26.72 30.89
N SER A 185 -18.32 -25.74 30.21
CA SER A 185 -18.16 -25.52 28.78
C SER A 185 -18.54 -24.10 28.36
N THR A 186 -18.12 -23.72 27.15
CA THR A 186 -18.63 -22.56 26.41
C THR A 186 -18.93 -23.00 24.98
N THR A 187 -20.02 -22.49 24.40
CA THR A 187 -20.47 -22.85 23.05
C THR A 187 -20.74 -21.60 22.24
N LEU A 188 -20.18 -21.54 21.03
CA LEU A 188 -20.58 -20.56 20.03
C LEU A 188 -21.93 -21.01 19.43
N THR A 189 -22.98 -20.26 19.72
CA THR A 189 -24.34 -20.55 19.26
C THR A 189 -24.73 -19.79 18.00
N SER A 190 -24.08 -18.65 17.72
CA SER A 190 -24.28 -17.88 16.50
C SER A 190 -23.00 -17.16 16.10
N PHE A 191 -22.77 -17.04 14.80
CA PHE A 191 -21.73 -16.25 14.16
C PHE A 191 -22.29 -15.64 12.88
N ALA A 192 -22.34 -14.32 12.83
CA ALA A 192 -22.80 -13.54 11.70
C ALA A 192 -21.75 -12.48 11.34
N GLU A 193 -21.56 -12.24 10.04
CA GLU A 193 -20.73 -11.14 9.55
C GLU A 193 -21.60 -10.28 8.65
N ASP A 194 -22.08 -9.19 9.22
CA ASP A 194 -23.00 -8.28 8.54
C ASP A 194 -22.21 -7.44 7.55
N CYS A 195 -22.33 -7.80 6.27
CA CYS A 195 -21.82 -7.00 5.17
C CYS A 195 -22.80 -5.84 4.89
N TRP A 196 -22.35 -4.60 5.10
CA TRP A 196 -23.16 -3.40 4.91
C TRP A 196 -22.64 -2.55 3.74
N PRO A 197 -23.50 -1.98 2.88
CA PRO A 197 -24.97 -2.10 2.91
C PRO A 197 -25.44 -3.52 2.61
N THR A 198 -26.41 -4.02 3.37
CA THR A 198 -26.95 -5.40 3.20
C THR A 198 -27.58 -5.64 1.82
N GLY A 199 -27.92 -4.56 1.12
CA GLY A 199 -28.40 -4.59 -0.26
C GLY A 199 -27.31 -4.85 -1.31
N ASP A 200 -26.03 -4.67 -0.97
CA ASP A 200 -24.92 -4.65 -1.93
C ASP A 200 -24.16 -5.97 -2.04
N CYS A 201 -24.40 -6.90 -1.12
CA CYS A 201 -23.77 -8.22 -1.10
C CYS A 201 -24.79 -9.33 -0.86
N THR A 202 -24.49 -10.51 -1.38
CA THR A 202 -25.12 -11.78 -0.99
C THR A 202 -24.10 -12.56 -0.19
N GLU A 203 -24.51 -13.09 0.97
CA GLU A 203 -23.67 -13.97 1.77
C GLU A 203 -24.07 -15.43 1.55
N SER A 204 -23.06 -16.28 1.35
CA SER A 204 -23.17 -17.74 1.43
C SER A 204 -22.38 -18.21 2.64
N THR A 205 -23.09 -18.76 3.62
CA THR A 205 -22.49 -19.17 4.89
C THR A 205 -21.98 -20.61 4.82
N GLY A 206 -20.67 -20.80 5.04
CA GLY A 206 -20.10 -22.14 5.10
C GLY A 206 -20.36 -22.82 6.45
N PRO A 207 -20.32 -24.16 6.50
CA PRO A 207 -20.43 -24.89 7.75
C PRO A 207 -19.17 -24.70 8.60
N TRP A 208 -19.32 -24.85 9.92
CA TRP A 208 -18.18 -25.00 10.82
C TRP A 208 -17.51 -26.36 10.61
N THR A 209 -16.18 -26.34 10.51
CA THR A 209 -15.32 -27.51 10.64
C THR A 209 -14.76 -27.54 12.06
N GLY A 210 -14.93 -28.66 12.76
CA GLY A 210 -14.60 -28.78 14.18
C GLY A 210 -15.78 -28.44 15.12
N SER A 211 -15.64 -28.78 16.39
CA SER A 211 -16.67 -28.51 17.42
C SER A 211 -16.72 -27.02 17.78
N THR A 212 -17.92 -26.44 17.80
CA THR A 212 -18.17 -25.09 18.31
C THR A 212 -18.45 -25.04 19.81
N THR A 213 -18.23 -26.15 20.52
CA THR A 213 -18.25 -26.26 21.98
C THR A 213 -16.84 -26.60 22.47
N TRP A 214 -16.39 -25.88 23.49
CA TRP A 214 -15.13 -26.11 24.18
C TRP A 214 -15.37 -26.40 25.65
N THR A 215 -14.54 -27.27 26.20
CA THR A 215 -14.42 -27.62 27.61
C THR A 215 -13.01 -27.27 28.14
N PRO A 216 -12.80 -27.20 29.47
CA PRO A 216 -11.49 -26.88 30.01
C PRO A 216 -10.39 -27.81 29.51
N GLY A 217 -9.34 -27.24 28.91
CA GLY A 217 -8.19 -27.99 28.39
C GLY A 217 -8.28 -28.39 26.91
N ASP A 218 -9.41 -28.10 26.23
CA ASP A 218 -9.53 -28.39 24.80
C ASP A 218 -8.51 -27.61 23.95
N THR A 219 -7.88 -28.31 23.02
CA THR A 219 -6.91 -27.74 22.07
C THR A 219 -7.39 -27.75 20.63
N HIS A 220 -8.67 -28.10 20.39
CA HIS A 220 -9.22 -28.11 19.03
C HIS A 220 -9.55 -26.68 18.57
N VAL A 221 -9.70 -26.57 17.25
CA VAL A 221 -10.06 -25.34 16.56
C VAL A 221 -11.40 -25.55 15.86
N ALA A 222 -12.19 -24.49 15.78
CA ALA A 222 -13.35 -24.42 14.90
C ALA A 222 -13.03 -23.42 13.79
N THR A 223 -13.27 -23.79 12.53
CA THR A 223 -13.05 -22.92 11.38
C THR A 223 -14.29 -22.83 10.50
N ARG A 224 -14.53 -21.67 9.90
CA ARG A 224 -15.62 -21.45 8.95
C ARG A 224 -15.17 -20.52 7.84
N THR A 225 -15.62 -20.79 6.62
CA THR A 225 -15.42 -19.89 5.47
C THR A 225 -16.78 -19.37 5.02
N ASN A 226 -16.93 -18.05 4.88
CA ASN A 226 -18.07 -17.46 4.20
C ASN A 226 -17.63 -16.92 2.83
N THR A 227 -18.52 -17.02 1.85
CA THR A 227 -18.33 -16.42 0.53
C THR A 227 -19.30 -15.27 0.37
N TYR A 228 -18.81 -14.14 -0.12
CA TYR A 228 -19.60 -12.95 -0.41
C TYR A 228 -19.57 -12.68 -1.90
N THR A 229 -20.73 -12.38 -2.45
CA THR A 229 -20.88 -11.95 -3.85
C THR A 229 -21.40 -10.51 -3.85
N TRP A 230 -20.61 -9.57 -4.34
CA TRP A 230 -21.05 -8.20 -4.59
C TRP A 230 -22.12 -8.18 -5.69
N LYS A 231 -23.26 -7.57 -5.39
CA LYS A 231 -24.39 -7.38 -6.30
C LYS A 231 -24.08 -6.22 -7.24
N LYS A 232 -23.29 -6.54 -8.26
CA LYS A 232 -22.81 -5.63 -9.31
C LYS A 232 -23.93 -4.71 -9.82
N THR A 233 -23.67 -3.41 -9.79
CA THR A 233 -24.38 -2.42 -10.59
C THR A 233 -23.44 -1.90 -11.68
N THR A 234 -23.89 -1.80 -12.94
CA THR A 234 -23.05 -1.33 -14.05
C THR A 234 -22.53 0.09 -13.80
N GLY A 235 -21.22 0.31 -13.92
CA GLY A 235 -20.57 1.58 -13.57
C GLY A 235 -20.53 1.86 -12.06
N GLY A 236 -20.96 0.91 -11.25
CA GLY A 236 -21.10 1.01 -9.81
C GLY A 236 -19.79 0.83 -9.05
N GLU A 237 -19.79 1.40 -7.86
CA GLU A 237 -18.79 1.22 -6.81
C GLU A 237 -19.56 1.14 -5.50
N SER A 238 -19.26 0.14 -4.68
CA SER A 238 -19.76 0.01 -3.32
C SER A 238 -18.59 -0.02 -2.34
N LYS A 239 -18.80 0.61 -1.18
CA LYS A 239 -17.95 0.44 -0.02
C LYS A 239 -18.68 -0.48 0.94
N LEU A 240 -18.13 -1.65 1.15
CA LEU A 240 -18.66 -2.68 2.03
C LEU A 240 -17.92 -2.60 3.36
N ASP A 241 -18.65 -2.47 4.46
CA ASP A 241 -18.09 -2.63 5.80
C ASP A 241 -18.64 -3.89 6.47
N PHE A 242 -17.90 -4.39 7.47
CA PHE A 242 -18.19 -5.64 8.15
C PHE A 242 -18.35 -5.42 9.64
N THR A 243 -19.48 -5.90 10.17
CA THR A 243 -19.67 -6.09 11.60
C THR A 243 -19.73 -7.56 11.93
N TRP A 244 -18.81 -8.03 12.76
CA TRP A 244 -18.80 -9.40 13.23
C TRP A 244 -19.57 -9.50 14.53
N ASN A 245 -20.57 -10.37 14.58
CA ASN A 245 -21.43 -10.59 15.72
C ASN A 245 -21.36 -12.06 16.13
N THR A 246 -21.17 -12.31 17.41
CA THR A 246 -21.15 -13.67 17.95
C THR A 246 -22.13 -13.80 19.10
N ALA A 247 -22.63 -15.01 19.33
CA ALA A 247 -23.40 -15.32 20.52
C ALA A 247 -22.81 -16.56 21.20
N TRP A 248 -22.58 -16.47 22.51
CA TRP A 248 -21.93 -17.51 23.29
C TRP A 248 -22.78 -17.91 24.49
N SER A 249 -22.98 -19.22 24.66
CA SER A 249 -23.68 -19.79 25.81
C SER A 249 -22.73 -20.57 26.71
N THR A 250 -23.12 -20.71 27.97
CA THR A 250 -22.47 -21.62 28.93
C THR A 250 -23.54 -22.26 29.81
N PRO A 251 -23.40 -23.54 30.23
CA PRO A 251 -24.36 -24.18 31.14
C PRO A 251 -24.53 -23.42 32.46
N SER A 252 -23.53 -22.64 32.85
CA SER A 252 -23.53 -21.81 34.05
C SER A 252 -24.37 -20.54 33.90
N ALA A 253 -24.99 -20.23 32.76
CA ALA A 253 -25.80 -19.02 32.61
C ALA A 253 -27.02 -19.26 31.72
N GLY A 254 -28.20 -18.81 32.16
CA GLY A 254 -29.42 -18.84 31.35
C GLY A 254 -29.50 -17.82 30.21
N VAL A 255 -28.40 -17.16 29.85
CA VAL A 255 -28.30 -16.05 28.88
C VAL A 255 -27.04 -16.17 28.01
N GLN A 256 -27.00 -15.41 26.91
CA GLN A 256 -25.87 -15.38 25.98
C GLN A 256 -25.05 -14.09 26.11
N ALA A 257 -23.74 -14.20 25.94
CA ALA A 257 -22.85 -13.07 25.74
C ALA A 257 -22.76 -12.83 24.24
N VAL A 258 -22.85 -11.57 23.84
CA VAL A 258 -22.95 -11.19 22.42
C VAL A 258 -21.83 -10.24 21.98
N PRO A 259 -20.54 -10.62 22.09
CA PRO A 259 -19.49 -9.73 21.64
C PRO A 259 -19.60 -9.47 20.14
N LYS A 260 -19.40 -8.19 19.79
CA LYS A 260 -19.32 -7.70 18.43
C LYS A 260 -18.07 -6.86 18.22
N TRP A 261 -17.65 -6.71 16.97
CA TRP A 261 -16.57 -5.79 16.61
C TRP A 261 -16.67 -5.38 15.13
N THR A 262 -16.02 -4.26 14.82
CA THR A 262 -15.81 -3.75 13.45
C THR A 262 -14.37 -3.31 13.31
N ASN A 263 -13.86 -3.23 12.09
CA ASN A 263 -12.58 -2.59 11.83
C ASN A 263 -12.59 -1.94 10.44
N ASN A 264 -12.57 -0.62 10.41
CA ASN A 264 -12.69 0.16 9.19
C ASN A 264 -11.44 0.13 8.30
N ALA A 265 -10.31 -0.40 8.78
CA ALA A 265 -9.17 -0.69 7.92
C ALA A 265 -9.53 -1.77 6.90
N PHE A 266 -10.44 -2.69 7.26
CA PHE A 266 -10.94 -3.76 6.40
C PHE A 266 -12.24 -3.39 5.67
N ASP A 267 -12.57 -2.09 5.54
CA ASP A 267 -13.59 -1.65 4.60
C ASP A 267 -13.17 -2.12 3.19
N ILE A 268 -14.06 -2.79 2.46
CA ILE A 268 -13.81 -3.32 1.12
C ILE A 268 -14.42 -2.37 0.09
N ARG A 269 -13.70 -2.09 -0.99
CA ARG A 269 -14.29 -1.46 -2.18
C ARG A 269 -14.48 -2.51 -3.25
N CYS A 270 -15.69 -2.70 -3.71
CA CYS A 270 -15.99 -3.46 -4.93
C CYS A 270 -16.46 -2.50 -6.02
N ASP A 271 -15.93 -2.63 -7.22
CA ASP A 271 -16.25 -1.72 -8.33
C ASP A 271 -16.15 -2.45 -9.68
N ASN A 272 -16.67 -1.83 -10.74
CA ASN A 272 -16.42 -2.24 -12.12
C ASN A 272 -15.85 -1.11 -12.99
N LYS A 273 -15.13 -0.18 -12.37
CA LYS A 273 -14.64 1.05 -13.01
C LYS A 273 -13.30 0.86 -13.71
N VAL A 274 -12.51 -0.12 -13.29
CA VAL A 274 -11.21 -0.41 -13.89
C VAL A 274 -11.40 -1.30 -15.12
N GLY A 275 -11.26 -0.72 -16.31
CA GLY A 275 -11.40 -1.45 -17.59
C GLY A 275 -12.78 -2.05 -17.84
N GLY A 276 -13.80 -1.69 -17.05
CA GLY A 276 -15.13 -2.32 -17.07
C GLY A 276 -15.22 -3.66 -16.33
N ASN A 277 -14.11 -4.17 -15.80
CA ASN A 277 -14.01 -5.45 -15.11
C ASN A 277 -14.39 -5.28 -13.64
N THR A 278 -15.06 -6.27 -13.07
CA THR A 278 -15.40 -6.26 -11.65
C THR A 278 -14.21 -6.68 -10.79
N GLY A 279 -14.11 -6.16 -9.56
CA GLY A 279 -13.12 -6.61 -8.59
C GLY A 279 -13.31 -5.94 -7.24
N CYS A 280 -12.75 -6.55 -6.20
CA CYS A 280 -12.79 -6.04 -4.84
C CYS A 280 -11.36 -5.87 -4.27
N VAL A 281 -11.12 -4.77 -3.57
CA VAL A 281 -9.83 -4.44 -2.93
C VAL A 281 -10.03 -3.72 -1.61
N PHE A 282 -8.99 -3.65 -0.80
CA PHE A 282 -8.93 -2.75 0.34
C PHE A 282 -8.48 -1.35 -0.12
N PRO A 283 -9.37 -0.36 -0.15
CA PRO A 283 -9.10 0.94 -0.75
C PRO A 283 -8.17 1.81 0.09
N ARG A 284 -7.97 1.47 1.38
CA ARG A 284 -7.11 2.24 2.31
C ARG A 284 -5.63 1.83 2.25
N TYR A 285 -5.33 0.65 1.74
CA TYR A 285 -3.97 0.22 1.49
C TYR A 285 -3.37 1.07 0.38
N THR A 286 -2.17 1.63 0.60
CA THR A 286 -1.44 2.40 -0.41
C THR A 286 -0.48 1.48 -1.13
N PRO A 287 -0.80 1.03 -2.36
CA PRO A 287 0.01 0.05 -3.05
C PRO A 287 1.31 0.62 -3.61
N THR A 288 2.24 -0.30 -3.85
CA THR A 288 3.58 -0.03 -4.38
C THR A 288 3.68 -0.49 -5.83
N LEU A 289 3.99 0.45 -6.72
CA LEU A 289 4.46 0.16 -8.07
C LEU A 289 5.93 -0.26 -7.97
N GLN A 290 6.18 -1.56 -7.97
CA GLN A 290 7.53 -2.10 -8.02
C GLN A 290 8.02 -2.18 -9.46
N LEU A 291 9.03 -1.40 -9.79
CA LEU A 291 9.64 -1.36 -11.11
C LEU A 291 10.58 -2.54 -11.31
N ASN A 292 10.57 -3.09 -12.51
CA ASN A 292 11.49 -4.10 -12.95
C ASN A 292 12.81 -3.45 -13.40
N THR A 293 13.67 -3.15 -12.44
CA THR A 293 14.99 -2.55 -12.65
C THR A 293 15.85 -3.36 -13.62
N GLY A 294 15.66 -4.68 -13.69
CA GLY A 294 16.35 -5.53 -14.68
C GLY A 294 15.91 -5.26 -16.12
N LYS A 295 14.61 -5.08 -16.36
CA LYS A 295 14.06 -4.78 -17.70
C LYS A 295 14.29 -3.35 -18.16
N TYR A 296 14.26 -2.38 -17.24
CA TYR A 296 14.35 -0.96 -17.59
C TYR A 296 15.16 -0.12 -16.58
N PRO A 297 16.46 -0.44 -16.41
CA PRO A 297 17.31 0.19 -15.39
C PRO A 297 17.47 1.70 -15.57
N ALA A 298 17.46 2.23 -16.80
CA ALA A 298 17.61 3.66 -17.05
C ALA A 298 16.39 4.46 -16.56
N ALA A 299 15.18 3.96 -16.81
CA ALA A 299 13.94 4.58 -16.33
C ALA A 299 13.88 4.53 -14.79
N ALA A 300 14.20 3.37 -14.20
CA ALA A 300 14.24 3.19 -12.76
C ALA A 300 15.25 4.13 -12.06
N ALA A 301 16.48 4.22 -12.57
CA ALA A 301 17.51 5.12 -12.06
C ALA A 301 17.05 6.59 -12.10
N TYR A 302 16.46 6.98 -13.23
CA TYR A 302 15.94 8.33 -13.45
C TYR A 302 14.83 8.69 -12.44
N TYR A 303 13.86 7.80 -12.22
CA TYR A 303 12.80 8.05 -11.24
C TYR A 303 13.35 8.13 -9.81
N TRP A 304 14.29 7.24 -9.46
CA TRP A 304 14.92 7.22 -8.14
C TRP A 304 15.62 8.53 -7.82
N VAL A 305 16.41 9.08 -8.75
CA VAL A 305 17.07 10.38 -8.55
C VAL A 305 16.06 11.46 -8.25
N LEU A 306 14.95 11.52 -8.99
CA LEU A 306 13.93 12.53 -8.77
C LEU A 306 13.19 12.34 -7.45
N MET A 307 12.92 11.09 -7.05
CA MET A 307 12.34 10.76 -5.75
C MET A 307 13.24 11.23 -4.59
N GLU A 308 14.56 11.11 -4.73
CA GLU A 308 15.51 11.49 -3.66
C GLU A 308 15.89 12.97 -3.67
N LYS A 309 16.04 13.59 -4.84
CA LYS A 309 16.56 14.95 -4.99
C LYS A 309 15.49 16.04 -5.04
N LEU A 310 14.35 15.82 -5.71
CA LEU A 310 13.32 16.85 -5.78
C LEU A 310 12.75 17.14 -4.40
N ALA A 311 12.51 18.42 -4.09
CA ALA A 311 11.95 18.84 -2.80
C ALA A 311 10.58 18.20 -2.49
N SER A 312 9.81 17.80 -3.51
CA SER A 312 8.50 17.16 -3.36
C SER A 312 8.58 15.66 -3.04
N HIS A 313 9.73 15.01 -3.25
CA HIS A 313 9.93 13.56 -3.11
C HIS A 313 8.82 12.69 -3.71
N PRO A 314 8.39 12.95 -4.95
CA PRO A 314 7.15 12.39 -5.47
C PRO A 314 7.27 10.86 -5.62
N GLY A 315 6.28 10.11 -5.13
CA GLY A 315 6.27 8.64 -5.15
C GLY A 315 7.07 7.97 -4.04
N SER A 316 7.72 8.72 -3.15
CA SER A 316 8.55 8.14 -2.08
C SER A 316 7.71 7.66 -0.90
N GLU A 317 7.78 6.35 -0.63
CA GLU A 317 7.22 5.73 0.58
C GLU A 317 7.92 6.25 1.85
N ARG A 318 9.26 6.27 1.85
CA ARG A 318 10.09 6.73 2.98
C ARG A 318 9.78 8.16 3.41
N ARG A 319 9.35 9.01 2.47
CA ARG A 319 9.00 10.42 2.74
C ARG A 319 7.50 10.64 2.94
N ASN A 320 6.69 9.57 2.84
CA ASN A 320 5.23 9.61 2.87
C ASN A 320 4.67 10.61 1.85
N LYS A 321 5.13 10.48 0.60
CA LYS A 321 4.77 11.34 -0.55
C LYS A 321 4.29 10.48 -1.71
N PRO A 322 3.13 9.80 -1.57
CA PRO A 322 2.59 8.99 -2.67
C PRO A 322 2.27 9.85 -3.89
N LEU A 323 2.31 9.22 -5.06
CA LEU A 323 1.63 9.72 -6.26
C LEU A 323 0.14 9.41 -6.16
N HIS A 324 -0.68 10.15 -6.90
CA HIS A 324 -2.11 9.87 -7.01
C HIS A 324 -2.49 9.63 -8.46
N ARG A 325 -3.25 8.55 -8.72
CA ARG A 325 -3.69 8.22 -10.07
C ARG A 325 -4.51 9.37 -10.68
N LEU A 326 -4.19 9.69 -11.92
CA LEU A 326 -5.01 10.50 -12.82
C LEU A 326 -5.68 9.56 -13.83
N ALA A 327 -6.98 9.29 -13.65
CA ALA A 327 -7.71 8.37 -14.53
C ALA A 327 -8.16 9.00 -15.86
N ASP A 328 -8.15 10.33 -15.97
CA ASP A 328 -8.50 11.05 -17.20
C ASP A 328 -7.40 10.92 -18.25
N ASP A 329 -7.62 10.07 -19.26
CA ASP A 329 -6.68 9.84 -20.35
C ASP A 329 -6.46 11.08 -21.24
N ALA A 330 -7.46 11.96 -21.37
CA ALA A 330 -7.31 13.19 -22.14
C ALA A 330 -6.37 14.15 -21.40
N LYS A 331 -6.52 14.25 -20.07
CA LYS A 331 -5.62 15.05 -19.23
C LYS A 331 -4.21 14.47 -19.18
N ALA A 332 -4.07 13.14 -19.05
CA ALA A 332 -2.77 12.50 -19.10
C ALA A 332 -2.06 12.75 -20.45
N LYS A 333 -2.80 12.73 -21.56
CA LYS A 333 -2.26 13.08 -22.88
C LYS A 333 -1.85 14.55 -22.99
N GLU A 334 -2.59 15.46 -22.37
CA GLU A 334 -2.21 16.88 -22.27
C GLU A 334 -0.91 17.04 -21.47
N ASN A 335 -0.80 16.38 -20.32
CA ASN A 335 0.40 16.39 -19.47
C ASN A 335 1.63 15.92 -20.27
N ARG A 336 1.51 14.74 -20.89
CA ARG A 336 2.51 14.17 -21.80
C ARG A 336 2.91 15.13 -22.92
N GLY A 337 1.91 15.86 -23.45
CA GLY A 337 2.10 16.87 -24.47
C GLY A 337 3.01 18.00 -24.02
N LYS A 338 2.74 18.56 -22.85
CA LYS A 338 3.52 19.66 -22.27
C LYS A 338 4.93 19.22 -21.88
N MET A 339 5.09 17.99 -21.38
CA MET A 339 6.39 17.53 -20.88
C MET A 339 7.32 17.05 -21.99
N CYS A 340 6.78 16.40 -23.02
CA CYS A 340 7.58 15.62 -23.96
C CYS A 340 7.30 15.81 -25.46
N ARG A 341 6.25 16.53 -25.88
CA ARG A 341 6.05 16.79 -27.32
C ARG A 341 6.87 18.00 -27.77
N LEU A 342 7.85 17.77 -28.65
CA LEU A 342 8.83 18.75 -29.16
C LEU A 342 8.28 20.17 -29.36
N ALA A 343 7.14 20.32 -30.08
CA ALA A 343 6.56 21.62 -30.43
C ALA A 343 6.08 22.47 -29.24
N VAL A 344 5.79 21.85 -28.10
CA VAL A 344 5.28 22.53 -26.89
C VAL A 344 6.27 22.41 -25.74
N ALA A 345 6.90 21.23 -25.62
CA ALA A 345 7.82 20.91 -24.55
C ALA A 345 9.21 21.56 -24.70
N GLU A 346 9.55 22.10 -25.87
CA GLU A 346 10.90 22.61 -26.14
C GLU A 346 11.97 21.57 -25.77
N TRP A 347 11.70 20.33 -26.15
CA TRP A 347 12.55 19.18 -25.85
C TRP A 347 13.54 18.95 -27.00
N ASN A 348 14.80 18.71 -26.66
CA ASN A 348 15.88 18.43 -27.58
C ASN A 348 16.78 17.39 -26.89
N PRO A 349 16.69 16.09 -27.24
CA PRO A 349 17.46 15.05 -26.57
C PRO A 349 18.97 15.28 -26.77
N HIS A 350 19.76 15.00 -25.73
CA HIS A 350 21.21 15.07 -25.80
C HIS A 350 21.77 14.15 -26.90
N PRO A 351 22.77 14.58 -27.71
CA PRO A 351 23.32 13.77 -28.79
C PRO A 351 23.91 12.43 -28.36
N ASP A 352 24.48 12.37 -27.16
CA ASP A 352 25.06 11.14 -26.58
C ASP A 352 24.02 10.21 -25.95
N ALA A 353 22.75 10.61 -25.90
CA ALA A 353 21.70 9.74 -25.38
C ALA A 353 21.48 8.56 -26.33
N ASP A 354 21.58 7.33 -25.83
CA ASP A 354 21.19 6.14 -26.60
C ASP A 354 19.66 5.95 -26.51
N GLY A 355 18.95 6.88 -27.15
CA GLY A 355 17.50 6.93 -27.18
C GLY A 355 16.96 8.34 -27.42
N THR A 356 15.90 8.41 -28.22
CA THR A 356 15.15 9.65 -28.48
C THR A 356 13.75 9.60 -27.85
N SER A 357 13.57 8.81 -26.78
CA SER A 357 12.31 8.76 -26.06
C SER A 357 12.37 9.66 -24.83
N CYS A 358 11.45 10.61 -24.75
CA CYS A 358 11.32 11.48 -23.58
C CYS A 358 10.56 10.73 -22.48
N ASP A 359 11.21 10.38 -21.38
CA ASP A 359 10.55 9.90 -20.17
C ASP A 359 10.22 11.10 -19.26
N GLU A 360 9.13 11.04 -18.50
CA GLU A 360 8.72 12.13 -17.60
C GLU A 360 8.36 11.58 -16.22
N TYR A 361 8.74 12.32 -15.18
CA TYR A 361 8.40 11.96 -13.82
C TYR A 361 8.18 13.21 -12.97
N PRO A 362 7.12 13.31 -12.15
CA PRO A 362 6.08 12.30 -11.96
C PRO A 362 5.28 11.99 -13.22
N PHE A 363 4.82 10.74 -13.35
CA PHE A 363 4.23 10.19 -14.57
C PHE A 363 3.08 11.05 -15.11
N ALA A 364 2.88 11.10 -16.43
CA ALA A 364 1.73 11.80 -17.03
C ALA A 364 0.36 11.35 -16.48
N LYS A 365 0.26 10.08 -16.06
CA LYS A 365 -0.92 9.48 -15.41
C LYS A 365 -0.94 9.64 -13.89
N SER A 366 -0.17 10.57 -13.35
CA SER A 366 -0.22 11.02 -11.95
C SER A 366 -0.71 12.46 -11.85
N ARG A 367 -1.27 12.81 -10.68
CA ARG A 367 -1.71 14.19 -10.37
C ARG A 367 -0.56 15.11 -10.01
N GLU A 368 0.59 14.54 -9.71
CA GLU A 368 1.86 15.21 -9.43
C GLU A 368 2.64 15.52 -10.71
N SER A 369 2.16 15.10 -11.89
CA SER A 369 2.80 15.38 -13.17
C SER A 369 3.08 16.88 -13.33
N GLY A 370 4.28 17.23 -13.79
CA GLY A 370 4.63 18.62 -14.11
C GLY A 370 3.66 19.27 -15.10
N GLY A 371 3.06 18.48 -16.01
CA GLY A 371 2.07 18.97 -16.98
C GLY A 371 0.74 19.46 -16.39
N MET A 372 0.50 19.17 -15.10
CA MET A 372 -0.65 19.68 -14.37
C MET A 372 -0.57 21.19 -14.13
N THR A 373 0.64 21.74 -13.96
CA THR A 373 0.86 23.14 -13.58
C THR A 373 1.77 23.90 -14.55
N LEU A 374 2.76 23.25 -15.13
CA LEU A 374 3.71 23.87 -16.04
C LEU A 374 3.16 23.93 -17.46
N SER A 375 3.62 24.93 -18.23
CA SER A 375 3.31 25.05 -19.66
C SER A 375 4.24 24.23 -20.55
N SER A 376 5.43 23.87 -20.05
CA SER A 376 6.47 23.16 -20.81
C SER A 376 7.38 22.36 -19.88
N GLY A 377 7.87 21.21 -20.35
CA GLY A 377 8.81 20.36 -19.62
C GLY A 377 10.22 20.94 -19.51
N LYS A 378 10.53 22.08 -20.17
CA LYS A 378 11.85 22.72 -20.07
C LYS A 378 12.20 23.23 -18.67
N TYR A 379 11.19 23.40 -17.82
CA TYR A 379 11.33 23.82 -16.42
C TYR A 379 11.52 22.63 -15.46
N CYS A 380 11.52 21.40 -15.97
CA CYS A 380 11.85 20.21 -15.20
C CYS A 380 13.37 19.99 -15.18
N ALA A 381 13.86 19.22 -14.21
CA ALA A 381 15.23 18.70 -14.23
C ALA A 381 15.44 17.78 -15.46
N GLN A 382 16.61 17.85 -16.09
CA GLN A 382 16.85 17.26 -17.42
C GLN A 382 17.94 16.22 -17.35
N PHE A 383 17.69 15.03 -17.92
CA PHE A 383 18.61 13.91 -17.85
C PHE A 383 18.75 13.20 -19.20
N TYR A 384 19.78 12.38 -19.32
CA TYR A 384 19.89 11.38 -20.37
C TYR A 384 20.63 10.13 -19.88
N ALA A 385 20.32 8.99 -20.50
CA ALA A 385 21.04 7.75 -20.30
C ALA A 385 22.15 7.63 -21.37
N ASP A 386 23.38 7.50 -20.90
CA ASP A 386 24.59 7.43 -21.72
C ASP A 386 25.22 6.05 -21.67
N LYS A 387 25.41 5.43 -22.84
CA LYS A 387 26.01 4.10 -22.96
C LYS A 387 27.53 4.21 -22.93
N GLN A 388 28.13 3.64 -21.91
CA GLN A 388 29.57 3.68 -21.70
C GLN A 388 30.30 2.66 -22.58
N SER A 389 31.57 2.93 -22.86
CA SER A 389 32.42 2.09 -23.73
C SER A 389 32.64 0.66 -23.22
N ASN A 390 32.52 0.43 -21.92
CA ASN A 390 32.60 -0.88 -21.27
C ASN A 390 31.27 -1.66 -21.32
N GLY A 391 30.22 -1.10 -21.93
CA GLY A 391 28.90 -1.70 -22.04
C GLY A 391 27.96 -1.43 -20.85
N SER A 392 28.42 -0.76 -19.79
CA SER A 392 27.53 -0.25 -18.75
C SER A 392 26.85 1.04 -19.20
N TRP A 393 25.91 1.51 -18.41
CA TRP A 393 25.16 2.73 -18.67
C TRP A 393 25.26 3.67 -17.49
N MET A 394 25.15 4.98 -17.76
CA MET A 394 25.17 6.00 -16.72
C MET A 394 24.05 7.03 -16.94
N LEU A 395 23.41 7.44 -15.86
CA LEU A 395 22.46 8.55 -15.88
C LEU A 395 23.22 9.87 -15.69
N LYS A 396 23.01 10.83 -16.59
CA LYS A 396 23.67 12.14 -16.56
C LYS A 396 22.65 13.28 -16.60
N LEU A 397 23.05 14.45 -16.08
CA LEU A 397 22.32 15.70 -16.30
C LEU A 397 22.53 16.16 -17.74
N ASP A 398 21.45 16.58 -18.39
CA ASP A 398 21.51 17.13 -19.75
C ASP A 398 21.98 18.59 -19.73
N ASN A 399 23.22 18.79 -20.15
CA ASN A 399 23.87 20.10 -20.19
C ASN A 399 23.38 21.01 -21.35
N ASN A 400 22.46 20.55 -22.20
CA ASN A 400 21.75 21.42 -23.13
C ASN A 400 20.74 22.35 -22.41
N TYR A 401 20.51 22.11 -21.12
CA TYR A 401 19.56 22.83 -20.28
C TYR A 401 20.23 23.35 -19.01
N PRO A 402 19.60 24.31 -18.29
CA PRO A 402 20.09 24.75 -16.99
C PRO A 402 20.20 23.57 -16.01
N TYR A 403 21.28 23.54 -15.23
CA TYR A 403 21.43 22.57 -14.15
C TYR A 403 20.28 22.70 -13.14
N PRO A 404 19.80 21.58 -12.57
CA PRO A 404 18.67 21.60 -11.67
C PRO A 404 18.99 22.35 -10.39
N THR A 405 17.99 23.05 -9.86
CA THR A 405 18.03 23.65 -8.52
C THR A 405 17.50 22.70 -7.44
N TRP A 406 16.90 21.58 -7.88
CA TRP A 406 16.15 20.60 -7.08
C TRP A 406 14.86 21.14 -6.44
N ASN A 407 14.48 22.38 -6.78
CA ASN A 407 13.16 22.96 -6.49
C ASN A 407 12.16 22.74 -7.64
N GLU A 408 12.59 22.11 -8.74
CA GLU A 408 11.69 21.68 -9.79
C GLU A 408 10.65 20.69 -9.22
N ILE A 409 9.50 20.61 -9.87
CA ILE A 409 8.43 19.69 -9.46
C ILE A 409 8.43 18.38 -10.27
N CYS A 410 9.32 18.29 -11.26
CA CYS A 410 9.39 17.22 -12.25
C CYS A 410 10.80 17.09 -12.81
N GLY A 411 11.06 15.96 -13.44
CA GLY A 411 12.13 15.78 -14.41
C GLY A 411 11.59 15.31 -15.76
N ARG A 412 12.48 15.28 -16.76
CA ARG A 412 12.35 14.45 -17.96
C ARG A 412 13.72 13.93 -18.39
N ALA A 413 13.73 12.78 -19.05
CA ALA A 413 14.98 12.13 -19.45
C ALA A 413 14.92 11.61 -20.90
N ALA A 414 16.04 11.68 -21.62
CA ALA A 414 16.23 10.88 -22.83
C ALA A 414 16.69 9.47 -22.43
N VAL A 415 15.83 8.48 -22.59
CA VAL A 415 16.11 7.07 -22.25
C VAL A 415 15.79 6.14 -23.43
N PRO A 416 16.31 4.90 -23.44
CA PRO A 416 15.98 3.93 -24.49
C PRO A 416 14.47 3.72 -24.63
N ALA A 417 13.96 3.76 -25.87
CA ALA A 417 12.52 3.79 -26.14
C ALA A 417 11.77 2.57 -25.58
N LYS A 418 12.40 1.39 -25.61
CA LYS A 418 11.85 0.17 -25.04
C LYS A 418 11.71 0.26 -23.52
N GLN A 419 12.74 0.76 -22.83
CA GLN A 419 12.72 0.89 -21.37
C GLN A 419 11.60 1.85 -20.90
N ASN A 420 11.44 3.00 -21.56
CA ASN A 420 10.34 3.93 -21.26
C ASN A 420 8.96 3.30 -21.53
N THR A 421 8.82 2.62 -22.67
CA THR A 421 7.55 1.99 -23.08
C THR A 421 7.15 0.87 -22.11
N ASP A 422 8.11 0.05 -21.70
CA ASP A 422 7.87 -1.07 -20.79
C ASP A 422 7.57 -0.57 -19.37
N ALA A 423 8.29 0.44 -18.87
CA ALA A 423 7.99 1.08 -17.58
C ALA A 423 6.57 1.70 -17.56
N GLY A 424 6.19 2.40 -18.64
CA GLY A 424 4.83 2.93 -18.79
C GLY A 424 3.76 1.83 -18.93
N GLY A 425 4.11 0.71 -19.57
CA GLY A 425 3.27 -0.49 -19.65
C GLY A 425 3.01 -1.11 -18.28
N ASP A 426 4.05 -1.24 -17.46
CA ASP A 426 3.95 -1.75 -16.10
C ASP A 426 3.11 -0.84 -15.19
N LEU A 427 3.21 0.48 -15.32
CA LEU A 427 2.28 1.39 -14.64
C LEU A 427 0.82 1.13 -15.02
N GLY A 428 0.54 0.85 -16.31
CA GLY A 428 -0.81 0.51 -16.77
C GLY A 428 -1.31 -0.84 -16.27
N ARG A 429 -0.41 -1.82 -16.19
CA ARG A 429 -0.68 -3.17 -15.68
C ARG A 429 -0.93 -3.16 -14.17
N PHE A 430 -0.02 -2.55 -13.40
CA PHE A 430 -0.19 -2.27 -11.96
C PHE A 430 -1.53 -1.61 -11.66
N THR A 431 -1.85 -0.56 -12.41
CA THR A 431 -3.13 0.16 -12.29
C THR A 431 -4.36 -0.75 -12.42
N SER A 432 -4.27 -1.77 -13.28
CA SER A 432 -5.35 -2.71 -13.53
C SER A 432 -5.38 -3.84 -12.50
N GLU A 433 -4.25 -4.50 -12.24
CA GLU A 433 -4.10 -5.63 -11.30
C GLU A 433 -4.41 -5.23 -9.84
N ILE A 434 -3.97 -4.03 -9.42
CA ILE A 434 -4.19 -3.48 -8.07
C ILE A 434 -5.50 -2.68 -7.98
N ARG A 435 -6.18 -2.53 -9.13
CA ARG A 435 -7.41 -1.75 -9.29
C ARG A 435 -7.30 -0.35 -8.69
N LEU A 436 -6.35 0.46 -9.13
CA LEU A 436 -6.34 1.87 -8.72
C LEU A 436 -7.57 2.57 -9.27
N LEU A 437 -8.23 3.45 -8.52
CA LEU A 437 -9.21 4.40 -9.07
C LEU A 437 -8.59 5.79 -9.18
N ASP A 438 -9.31 6.70 -9.81
CA ASP A 438 -8.90 8.11 -9.82
C ASP A 438 -8.70 8.61 -8.38
N HIS A 439 -7.62 9.36 -8.15
CA HIS A 439 -7.16 9.78 -6.82
C HIS A 439 -6.65 8.69 -5.87
N ASP A 440 -6.67 7.40 -6.23
CA ASP A 440 -6.03 6.40 -5.37
C ASP A 440 -4.53 6.71 -5.26
N PRO A 441 -3.97 6.71 -4.03
CA PRO A 441 -2.55 6.90 -3.81
C PRO A 441 -1.78 5.64 -4.21
N TYR A 442 -0.52 5.80 -4.61
CA TYR A 442 0.45 4.73 -4.76
C TYR A 442 1.87 5.26 -4.57
N VAL A 443 2.78 4.41 -4.12
CA VAL A 443 4.21 4.71 -4.04
C VAL A 443 4.97 3.96 -5.13
N VAL A 444 6.21 4.34 -5.39
CA VAL A 444 7.07 3.73 -6.40
C VAL A 444 8.29 3.13 -5.71
N GLN A 445 8.65 1.91 -6.08
CA GLN A 445 9.94 1.31 -5.74
C GLN A 445 10.69 1.01 -7.03
N THR A 446 11.91 1.51 -7.12
CA THR A 446 12.74 1.57 -8.31
C THR A 446 13.80 0.47 -8.36
N GLY A 447 14.06 -0.19 -7.23
CA GLY A 447 15.19 -1.11 -7.04
C GLY A 447 16.52 -0.41 -6.75
N PHE A 448 16.53 0.93 -6.62
CA PHE A 448 17.71 1.72 -6.23
C PHE A 448 17.66 2.16 -4.75
N GLU A 449 16.66 1.72 -3.98
CA GLU A 449 16.43 2.16 -2.60
C GLU A 449 17.58 1.84 -1.62
N TYR A 450 18.48 0.92 -1.99
CA TYR A 450 19.68 0.59 -1.20
C TYR A 450 20.88 1.51 -1.48
N CYS A 451 20.83 2.32 -2.54
CA CYS A 451 21.88 3.29 -2.84
C CYS A 451 21.77 4.54 -1.97
N ASP A 452 22.90 5.19 -1.71
CA ASP A 452 22.94 6.54 -1.16
C ASP A 452 23.20 7.54 -2.30
N ILE A 453 22.22 8.42 -2.55
CA ILE A 453 22.27 9.47 -3.56
C ILE A 453 23.47 10.43 -3.41
N LYS A 454 24.13 10.44 -2.24
CA LYS A 454 25.34 11.22 -1.96
C LYS A 454 26.64 10.49 -2.29
N SER A 455 26.56 9.26 -2.80
CA SER A 455 27.69 8.42 -3.16
C SER A 455 27.54 7.86 -4.58
N VAL A 456 28.59 7.22 -5.09
CA VAL A 456 28.50 6.41 -6.30
C VAL A 456 27.52 5.28 -6.07
N CYS A 457 26.52 5.17 -6.94
CA CYS A 457 25.57 4.06 -6.97
C CYS A 457 25.87 3.21 -8.20
N ASP A 458 26.37 2.00 -8.00
CA ASP A 458 26.66 1.05 -9.07
C ASP A 458 25.87 -0.23 -8.80
N ILE A 459 24.95 -0.52 -9.72
CA ILE A 459 24.07 -1.69 -9.65
C ILE A 459 24.32 -2.66 -10.81
N SER A 460 25.43 -2.49 -11.53
CA SER A 460 25.78 -3.25 -12.75
C SER A 460 26.23 -4.69 -12.52
#